data_AF-A0A7X2MM67-F1
#
_entry.id   AF-A0A7X2MM67-F1
#
_cell.length_a   1.000
_cell.length_b   1.000
_cell.length_c   1.000
_cell.angle_alpha   90.00
_cell.angle_beta   90.00
_cell.angle_gamma   90.00
#
_symmetry.space_group_name_H-M   'P 1'
#
loop_
_entity.id
_entity.type
_entity.pdbx_description
1 polymer ?
#
loop_
_entity_poly.entity_id
_entity_poly.type
_entity_poly.pdbx_seq_one_letter_code
_entity_poly.pdbx_strand_id
1 'polypeptide(L)'
;HLAAGIVLTGGAAQIEGLAACAQRVFHTQVRIGQPLNITGLTDYAQESYYSTAVGLLHYGKESHMNGDAETEKRVSVGNWFKRINSWLKKEF
;
A
#
# COMPACT_ATOMS: atom_id res chain seq x y z
N HIS A 1 -2.67 21.90 13.26
CA HIS A 1 -1.69 22.16 12.18
C HIS A 1 -1.55 20.90 11.35
N LEU A 2 -1.97 20.91 10.08
CA LEU A 2 -1.62 19.86 9.12
C LEU A 2 -0.29 20.27 8.50
N ALA A 3 0.83 19.77 9.02
CA ALA A 3 2.16 20.19 8.57
C ALA A 3 2.42 19.89 7.07
N ALA A 4 1.66 18.97 6.45
CA ALA A 4 1.89 18.48 5.09
C ALA A 4 0.91 19.00 4.01
N GLY A 5 -0.09 19.80 4.39
CA GLY A 5 -1.15 20.28 3.48
C GLY A 5 -2.19 19.22 3.08
N ILE A 6 -2.91 19.45 1.99
CA ILE A 6 -3.98 18.59 1.45
C ILE A 6 -3.56 18.05 0.07
N VAL A 7 -3.89 16.78 -0.20
CA VAL A 7 -3.70 16.15 -1.51
C VAL A 7 -5.07 15.74 -2.05
N LEU A 8 -5.42 16.20 -3.25
CA LEU A 8 -6.65 15.83 -3.95
C LEU A 8 -6.35 14.74 -4.98
N THR A 9 -7.19 13.70 -5.03
CA THR A 9 -7.10 12.59 -5.99
C THR A 9 -8.47 12.27 -6.59
N GLY A 10 -8.53 11.32 -7.52
CA GLY A 10 -9.77 10.93 -8.21
C GLY A 10 -10.03 11.76 -9.47
N GLY A 11 -11.18 11.53 -10.12
CA GLY A 11 -11.57 12.23 -11.35
C GLY A 11 -11.86 13.71 -11.13
N ALA A 12 -12.55 14.05 -10.03
CA ALA A 12 -12.86 15.45 -9.72
C ALA A 12 -11.60 16.31 -9.52
N ALA A 13 -10.48 15.71 -9.11
CA ALA A 13 -9.19 16.40 -8.94
C ALA A 13 -8.67 17.06 -10.24
N GLN A 14 -9.18 16.65 -11.41
CA GLN A 14 -8.82 17.19 -12.72
C GLN A 14 -9.64 18.42 -13.14
N ILE A 15 -10.65 18.81 -12.35
CA ILE A 15 -11.43 20.03 -12.61
C ILE A 15 -10.48 21.23 -12.55
N GLU A 16 -10.44 22.00 -13.63
CA GLU A 16 -9.61 23.19 -13.73
C GLU A 16 -9.92 24.17 -12.58
N GLY A 17 -8.86 24.64 -11.92
CA GLY A 17 -8.99 25.57 -10.79
C GLY A 17 -9.47 24.94 -9.48
N LEU A 18 -9.76 23.64 -9.40
CA LEU A 18 -10.20 22.99 -8.16
C LEU A 18 -9.17 23.14 -7.03
N ALA A 19 -7.88 22.91 -7.32
CA ALA A 19 -6.82 23.05 -6.33
C ALA A 19 -6.75 24.47 -5.76
N ALA A 20 -6.84 25.48 -6.62
CA ALA A 20 -6.84 26.89 -6.21
C ALA A 20 -8.11 27.26 -5.41
N CYS A 21 -9.27 26.69 -5.76
CA CYS A 21 -10.49 26.82 -4.98
C CYS A 21 -10.34 26.20 -3.58
N ALA A 22 -9.82 24.96 -3.52
CA ALA A 22 -9.57 24.26 -2.27
C ALA A 22 -8.56 25.00 -1.38
N GLN A 23 -7.50 25.59 -1.94
CA GLN A 23 -6.57 26.44 -1.17
C GLN A 23 -7.27 27.63 -0.51
N ARG A 24 -8.21 28.27 -1.22
CA ARG A 24 -9.00 29.39 -0.66
C ARG A 24 -9.93 28.94 0.46
N VAL A 25 -10.50 27.73 0.36
CA VAL A 25 -11.43 27.18 1.36
C VAL A 25 -10.68 26.69 2.61
N PHE A 26 -9.58 25.97 2.43
CA PHE A 26 -8.88 25.28 3.52
C PHE A 26 -7.73 26.09 4.13
N HIS A 27 -7.38 27.25 3.55
CA HIS A 27 -6.29 28.12 4.02
C HIS A 27 -4.95 27.37 4.23
N THR A 28 -4.68 26.39 3.38
CA THR A 28 -3.47 25.55 3.42
C THR A 28 -3.03 25.20 2.00
N GLN A 29 -1.79 24.73 1.85
CA GLN A 29 -1.32 24.19 0.58
C GLN A 29 -2.17 23.00 0.16
N VAL A 30 -2.69 23.04 -1.07
CA VAL A 30 -3.39 21.93 -1.72
C VAL A 30 -2.66 21.59 -3.01
N ARG A 31 -2.54 20.30 -3.33
CA ARG A 31 -1.98 19.82 -4.59
C ARG A 31 -2.79 18.66 -5.15
N ILE A 32 -2.74 18.47 -6.45
CA ILE A 32 -3.27 17.25 -7.09
C ILE A 32 -2.24 16.13 -6.91
N GLY A 33 -2.69 14.99 -6.42
CA GLY A 33 -1.88 13.79 -6.21
C GLY A 33 -2.04 12.79 -7.35
N GLN A 34 -0.96 12.09 -7.64
CA GLN A 34 -0.89 11.00 -8.60
C GLN A 34 -0.49 9.70 -7.88
N PRO A 35 -0.96 8.53 -8.33
CA PRO A 35 -0.50 7.25 -7.80
C PRO A 35 1.01 7.09 -8.01
N LEU A 36 1.69 6.51 -7.01
CA LEU A 36 3.15 6.34 -6.99
C LEU A 36 3.53 4.85 -7.05
N ASN A 37 4.80 4.58 -7.32
CA ASN A 37 5.41 3.24 -7.31
C ASN A 37 4.76 2.25 -8.30
N ILE A 38 4.42 2.75 -9.49
CA ILE A 38 3.89 1.99 -10.61
C ILE A 38 4.93 1.92 -11.73
N THR A 39 5.13 0.72 -12.30
CA THR A 39 6.13 0.44 -13.34
C THR A 39 5.52 -0.49 -14.40
N GLY A 40 5.96 -0.37 -15.66
CA GLY A 40 5.54 -1.27 -16.75
C GLY A 40 4.12 -1.05 -17.27
N LEU A 41 3.43 -0.01 -16.80
CA LEU A 41 2.11 0.41 -17.25
C LEU A 41 2.23 1.74 -18.00
N THR A 42 1.26 1.98 -18.87
CA THR A 42 1.10 3.18 -19.71
C THR A 42 1.00 4.48 -18.90
N ASP A 43 1.29 5.60 -19.58
CA ASP A 43 1.27 6.97 -19.01
C ASP A 43 -0.05 7.33 -18.32
N TYR A 44 -1.19 6.77 -18.77
CA TYR A 44 -2.49 7.05 -18.18
C TYR A 44 -2.63 6.58 -16.72
N ALA A 45 -1.90 5.54 -16.30
CA ALA A 45 -2.05 4.99 -14.96
C ALA A 45 -1.48 5.90 -13.86
N GLN A 46 -0.70 6.92 -14.25
CA GLN A 46 -0.19 7.95 -13.36
C GLN A 46 -1.20 9.07 -13.12
N GLU A 47 -2.39 9.00 -13.72
CA GLU A 47 -3.40 10.03 -13.52
C GLU A 47 -4.11 9.92 -12.17
N SER A 48 -4.51 11.08 -11.63
CA SER A 48 -5.16 11.17 -10.31
C SER A 48 -6.41 10.29 -10.19
N TYR A 49 -7.11 10.05 -11.30
CA TYR A 49 -8.32 9.23 -11.35
C TYR A 49 -8.07 7.72 -11.20
N TYR A 50 -6.83 7.24 -11.35
CA TYR A 50 -6.45 5.85 -11.06
C TYR A 50 -5.96 5.62 -9.61
N SER A 51 -5.88 6.66 -8.79
CA SER A 51 -5.33 6.57 -7.42
C SER A 51 -5.97 5.46 -6.58
N THR A 52 -7.29 5.30 -6.65
CA THR A 52 -8.01 4.24 -5.90
C THR A 52 -7.65 2.85 -6.41
N ALA A 53 -7.68 2.63 -7.72
CA ALA A 53 -7.39 1.33 -8.31
C ALA A 53 -5.94 0.90 -8.00
N VAL A 54 -4.98 1.80 -8.19
CA VAL A 54 -3.57 1.54 -7.86
C VAL A 54 -3.37 1.28 -6.37
N GLY A 55 -4.03 2.05 -5.50
CA GLY A 55 -3.97 1.84 -4.05
C GLY A 55 -4.50 0.47 -3.63
N LEU A 56 -5.60 0.00 -4.24
CA LEU A 56 -6.16 -1.33 -3.97
C LEU A 56 -5.20 -2.45 -4.43
N LEU A 57 -4.55 -2.29 -5.57
CA LEU A 57 -3.55 -3.26 -6.04
C LEU A 57 -2.34 -3.33 -5.11
N HIS A 58 -1.83 -2.18 -4.65
CA HIS A 58 -0.77 -2.14 -3.64
C HIS A 58 -1.20 -2.80 -2.33
N TYR A 59 -2.40 -2.50 -1.85
CA TYR A 59 -2.96 -3.11 -0.64
C TYR A 59 -3.07 -4.64 -0.76
N GLY A 60 -3.58 -5.13 -1.89
CA GLY A 60 -3.67 -6.56 -2.16
C GLY A 60 -2.29 -7.23 -2.22
N LYS A 61 -1.32 -6.58 -2.89
CA LYS A 61 0.07 -7.06 -2.96
C LYS A 61 0.69 -7.18 -1.56
N GLU A 62 0.58 -6.14 -0.74
CA GLU A 62 1.13 -6.14 0.62
C GLU A 62 0.44 -7.18 1.51
N SER A 63 -0.87 -7.31 1.40
CA SER A 63 -1.66 -8.29 2.17
C SER A 63 -1.27 -9.73 1.83
N HIS A 64 -1.06 -10.05 0.54
CA HIS A 64 -0.57 -11.37 0.12
C HIS A 64 0.84 -11.64 0.63
N MET A 65 1.76 -10.69 0.48
CA MET A 65 3.15 -10.85 0.96
C MET A 65 3.22 -11.07 2.47
N ASN A 66 2.38 -10.36 3.25
CA ASN A 66 2.34 -10.51 4.69
C ASN A 66 1.69 -11.84 5.13
N GLY A 67 0.64 -12.29 4.44
CA GLY A 67 -0.03 -13.56 4.73
C GLY A 67 0.84 -14.79 4.45
N ASP A 68 1.62 -14.76 3.37
CA ASP A 68 2.53 -15.86 3.01
C ASP A 68 3.72 -15.93 4.00
N ALA A 69 4.26 -14.78 4.42
CA ALA A 69 5.36 -14.70 5.38
C ALA A 69 4.98 -15.24 6.77
N GLU A 70 3.74 -15.05 7.23
CA GLU A 70 3.27 -15.63 8.50
C GLU A 70 3.04 -17.15 8.42
N THR A 71 2.60 -17.64 7.27
CA THR A 71 2.34 -19.06 7.03
C THR A 71 3.65 -19.85 6.98
N GLU A 72 4.66 -19.35 6.27
CA GLU A 72 5.99 -19.99 6.20
C GLU A 72 6.70 -20.05 7.56
N LYS A 73 6.61 -18.99 8.37
CA LYS A 73 7.22 -18.97 9.71
C LYS A 73 6.62 -20.03 10.64
N ARG A 74 5.30 -20.23 10.62
CA ARG A 74 4.63 -21.25 11.44
C ARG A 74 5.01 -22.67 11.03
N VAL A 75 5.09 -22.94 9.72
CA VAL A 75 5.50 -24.26 9.21
C VAL A 75 6.96 -24.55 9.54
N SER A 76 7.85 -23.57 9.39
CA SER A 76 9.28 -23.70 9.70
C SER A 76 9.53 -24.00 11.19
N VAL A 77 8.88 -23.26 12.09
CA VAL A 77 8.98 -23.47 13.54
C VAL A 77 8.40 -24.83 13.96
N GLY A 78 7.23 -25.21 13.42
CA GLY A 78 6.62 -26.52 13.68
C GLY A 78 7.51 -27.69 13.24
N ASN A 79 8.17 -27.58 12.09
CA ASN A 79 9.12 -28.59 11.62
C ASN A 79 10.38 -28.66 12.50
N TRP A 80 10.85 -27.55 13.05
CA TRP A 80 12.00 -27.52 13.94
C TRP A 80 11.73 -28.22 15.29
N PHE A 81 10.57 -27.96 15.91
CA PHE A 81 10.13 -28.66 17.12
C PHE A 81 9.97 -30.17 16.89
N LYS A 82 9.45 -30.55 15.71
CA LYS A 82 9.31 -31.96 15.33
C LYS A 82 10.66 -32.67 15.25
N ARG A 83 11.70 -31.99 14.76
CA ARG A 83 13.07 -32.54 14.69
C ARG A 83 13.67 -32.74 16.08
N ILE A 84 13.50 -31.79 17.00
CA ILE A 84 13.99 -31.89 18.38
C ILE A 84 13.33 -33.07 19.11
N ASN A 85 12.01 -33.19 18.99
CA ASN A 85 11.27 -34.29 19.63
C ASN A 85 11.67 -35.67 19.07
N SER A 86 11.99 -35.75 17.77
CA SER A 86 12.47 -36.99 17.14
C SER A 86 13.86 -37.42 17.59
N TRP A 87 14.71 -36.48 18.01
CA TRP A 87 16.05 -36.79 18.54
C TRP A 87 15.98 -37.24 20.01
N LEU A 88 15.17 -36.56 20.83
CA LEU A 88 14.97 -36.96 22.23
C LEU A 88 14.36 -38.36 22.37
N LYS A 89 13.42 -38.74 21.50
CA LYS A 89 12.85 -40.10 21.46
C LYS A 89 13.80 -41.19 20.97
N LYS A 90 14.99 -40.83 20.48
CA LYS A 90 15.95 -41.78 19.91
C LYS A 90 17.09 -42.11 20.87
N GLU A 91 17.35 -41.24 21.84
CA GLU A 91 18.42 -41.38 22.84
C GLU A 91 17.91 -41.77 24.25
N PHE A 92 16.59 -41.76 24.46
CA PHE A 92 15.92 -42.35 25.63
C PHE A 92 14.91 -43.40 25.15
#